data_AF-A0AAD7S7Y8-F1
#
_entry.id   AF-A0AAD7S7Y8-F1
#
_cell.length_a   1.000
_cell.length_b   1.000
_cell.length_c   1.000
_cell.angle_alpha   90.00
_cell.angle_beta   90.00
_cell.angle_gamma   90.00
#
_symmetry.space_group_name_H-M   'P 1'
#
loop_
_entity.id
_entity.type
_entity.pdbx_description
1 polymer ?
#
loop_
_entity_poly.entity_id
_entity_poly.type
_entity_poly.pdbx_seq_one_letter_code
_entity_poly.pdbx_strand_id
1 'polypeptide(L)'
;MAQAGELLNQLSACSHYDKLLEVHCCTDQQCICLQCAMDGQRGHDPVSAAAERMQKQEQRPKTQRKFQQRIQEREKELQDLRQAVDSLTRSAQAAVEDSEIIFTELIRSIERRCSEVKELIRDQEKAAVSQTEGLLERLEQEIAELRRRDAELEQLSHTEDHINFLQGCQSVCAPPGPGDLPSITVNPYLSFEAVRKSVSELKEWLEDICKGELLKISQTVKVHVLEPQTREDFIQYSCQLTLDPNTAHRSLCQSEGFGLTGHL
;
A
#
# COMPACT_ATOMS: atom_id res chain seq x y z
N MET A 1 22.74 -22.01 -59.95
CA MET A 1 22.94 -23.24 -59.17
C MET A 1 24.38 -23.75 -59.16
N ALA A 2 25.25 -23.37 -60.13
CA ALA A 2 26.66 -23.79 -60.14
C ALA A 2 27.52 -23.14 -59.01
N GLN A 3 27.31 -21.87 -58.68
CA GLN A 3 28.11 -21.15 -57.65
C GLN A 3 27.82 -21.57 -56.20
N ALA A 4 26.69 -22.22 -55.90
CA ALA A 4 26.42 -22.76 -54.57
C ALA A 4 27.16 -24.10 -54.32
N GLY A 5 27.48 -24.84 -55.39
CA GLY A 5 28.27 -26.07 -55.32
C GLY A 5 29.76 -25.80 -55.11
N GLU A 6 30.30 -24.72 -55.68
CA GLU A 6 31.73 -24.35 -55.54
C GLU A 6 32.06 -23.75 -54.16
N LEU A 7 31.12 -23.08 -53.49
CA LEU A 7 31.29 -22.58 -52.12
C LEU A 7 31.27 -23.68 -51.05
N LEU A 8 30.54 -24.78 -51.29
CA LEU A 8 30.53 -25.95 -50.40
C LEU A 8 31.86 -26.71 -50.43
N ASN A 9 32.54 -26.74 -51.58
CA ASN A 9 33.82 -27.44 -51.76
C ASN A 9 35.01 -26.75 -51.06
N GLN A 10 34.98 -25.43 -50.82
CA GLN A 10 36.05 -24.73 -50.10
C GLN A 10 35.95 -24.88 -48.57
N LEU A 11 34.74 -25.09 -48.03
CA LEU A 11 34.51 -25.38 -46.60
C LEU A 11 34.76 -26.84 -46.22
N SER A 12 34.85 -27.73 -47.21
CA SER A 12 35.08 -29.17 -47.03
C SER A 12 36.52 -29.60 -47.28
N ALA A 13 37.47 -28.66 -47.41
CA ALA A 13 38.89 -28.95 -47.61
C ALA A 13 39.69 -28.67 -46.32
N CYS A 14 40.61 -29.58 -46.00
CA CYS A 14 41.51 -29.46 -44.85
C CYS A 14 42.55 -28.38 -45.10
N SER A 15 42.65 -27.41 -44.19
CA SER A 15 43.63 -26.32 -44.25
C SER A 15 45.09 -26.75 -44.28
N HIS A 16 45.41 -27.95 -43.78
CA HIS A 16 46.79 -28.46 -43.69
C HIS A 16 47.22 -29.28 -44.90
N TYR A 17 46.30 -30.04 -45.49
CA TYR A 17 46.62 -31.01 -46.54
C TYR A 17 45.85 -30.77 -47.85
N ASP A 18 44.97 -29.78 -47.90
CA ASP A 18 44.09 -29.47 -49.03
C ASP A 18 43.29 -30.70 -49.53
N LYS A 19 42.92 -31.57 -48.57
CA LYS A 19 42.18 -32.83 -48.79
C LYS A 19 40.77 -32.73 -48.23
N LEU A 20 39.83 -33.51 -48.77
CA LEU A 20 38.44 -33.51 -48.33
C LEU A 20 38.29 -33.91 -46.84
N LEU A 21 37.38 -33.23 -46.13
CA LEU A 21 37.01 -33.52 -44.74
C LEU A 21 36.00 -34.67 -44.70
N GLU A 22 36.50 -35.90 -44.59
CA GLU A 22 35.69 -37.13 -44.67
C GLU A 22 35.54 -37.85 -43.32
N VAL A 23 36.31 -37.43 -42.30
CA VAL A 23 36.38 -38.05 -40.98
C VAL A 23 35.88 -37.05 -39.95
N HIS A 24 35.12 -37.49 -38.95
CA HIS A 24 34.75 -36.69 -37.78
C HIS A 24 35.61 -37.14 -36.59
N CYS A 25 36.26 -36.20 -35.91
CA CYS A 25 36.94 -36.46 -34.66
C CYS A 25 35.96 -36.25 -33.50
N CYS A 26 35.63 -37.31 -32.77
CA CYS A 26 34.72 -37.22 -31.62
C CYS A 26 35.31 -36.42 -30.45
N THR A 27 36.63 -36.47 -30.27
CA THR A 27 37.36 -35.74 -29.22
C THR A 27 37.24 -34.22 -29.41
N ASP A 28 37.47 -33.74 -30.64
CA ASP A 28 37.50 -32.31 -30.95
C ASP A 28 36.18 -31.77 -31.52
N GLN A 29 35.21 -32.66 -31.79
CA GLN A 29 33.90 -32.37 -32.39
C GLN A 29 33.99 -31.60 -33.72
N GLN A 30 34.94 -32.00 -34.58
CA GLN A 30 35.21 -31.34 -35.86
C GLN A 30 35.46 -32.36 -36.96
N CYS A 31 35.14 -31.98 -38.21
CA CYS A 31 35.49 -32.77 -39.38
C CYS A 31 36.94 -32.52 -39.78
N ILE A 32 37.71 -33.59 -40.00
CA ILE A 32 39.13 -33.61 -40.37
C ILE A 32 39.33 -34.47 -41.64
N CYS A 33 40.46 -34.33 -42.33
CA CYS A 33 40.81 -35.24 -43.44
C CYS A 33 41.47 -36.53 -42.93
N LEU A 34 41.53 -37.56 -43.78
CA LEU A 34 42.19 -38.84 -43.43
C LEU A 34 43.66 -38.66 -43.02
N GLN A 35 44.38 -37.71 -43.63
CA GLN A 35 45.78 -37.47 -43.28
C GLN A 35 45.93 -36.91 -41.86
N CYS A 36 45.06 -35.99 -41.44
CA CYS A 36 45.02 -35.50 -40.05
C CYS A 36 44.68 -36.62 -39.07
N ALA A 37 43.76 -37.52 -39.42
CA ALA A 37 43.40 -38.66 -38.58
C ALA A 37 44.56 -39.66 -38.44
N MET A 38 45.38 -39.84 -39.49
CA MET A 38 46.51 -40.78 -39.52
C MET A 38 47.81 -40.20 -38.93
N ASP A 39 48.06 -38.90 -39.13
CA ASP A 39 49.30 -38.23 -38.68
C ASP A 39 49.37 -38.05 -37.15
N GLY A 40 48.34 -38.50 -36.43
CA GLY A 40 48.51 -39.12 -35.12
C GLY A 40 49.25 -38.28 -34.08
N GLN A 41 49.01 -36.98 -34.04
CA GLN A 41 49.51 -36.11 -32.97
C GLN A 41 48.43 -35.90 -31.92
N ARG A 42 48.17 -36.97 -31.13
CA ARG A 42 47.20 -37.12 -30.01
C ARG A 42 45.85 -37.71 -30.39
N GLY A 43 45.54 -38.88 -29.83
CA GLY A 43 44.25 -39.20 -29.18
C GLY A 43 42.91 -38.87 -29.87
N HIS A 44 42.89 -38.59 -31.16
CA HIS A 44 41.64 -38.42 -31.91
C HIS A 44 40.92 -39.76 -31.92
N ASP A 45 39.62 -39.75 -31.66
CA ASP A 45 38.71 -40.86 -31.92
C ASP A 45 38.03 -40.63 -33.28
N PRO A 46 38.64 -41.10 -34.40
CA PRO A 46 38.14 -40.84 -35.74
C PRO A 46 37.01 -41.82 -36.10
N VAL A 47 35.86 -41.25 -36.46
CA VAL A 47 34.76 -41.98 -37.11
C VAL A 47 34.52 -41.39 -38.51
N SER A 48 33.92 -42.13 -39.43
CA SER A 48 33.57 -41.52 -40.72
C SER A 48 32.50 -40.45 -40.53
N ALA A 49 32.60 -39.32 -41.24
CA ALA A 49 31.62 -38.24 -41.14
C ALA A 49 30.20 -38.72 -41.50
N ALA A 50 30.09 -39.73 -42.37
CA ALA A 50 28.81 -40.38 -42.69
C ALA A 50 28.22 -41.16 -41.50
N ALA A 51 29.05 -41.90 -40.74
CA ALA A 51 28.61 -42.64 -39.56
C ALA A 51 28.19 -41.69 -38.43
N GLU A 52 28.98 -40.65 -38.14
CA GLU A 52 28.62 -39.63 -37.14
C GLU A 52 27.33 -38.91 -37.52
N ARG A 53 27.19 -38.54 -38.81
CA ARG A 53 25.96 -37.93 -39.30
C ARG A 53 24.76 -38.83 -39.06
N MET A 54 24.85 -40.13 -39.36
CA MET A 54 23.77 -41.08 -39.10
C MET A 54 23.41 -41.12 -37.60
N GLN A 55 24.41 -41.22 -36.72
CA GLN A 55 24.19 -41.23 -35.27
C GLN A 55 23.51 -39.93 -34.78
N LYS A 56 23.97 -38.75 -35.22
CA LYS A 56 23.36 -37.46 -34.89
C LYS A 56 21.96 -37.32 -35.49
N GLN A 57 21.74 -37.85 -36.70
CA GLN A 57 20.44 -37.88 -37.37
C GLN A 57 19.43 -38.73 -36.60
N GLU A 58 19.85 -39.84 -36.00
CA GLU A 58 19.02 -40.68 -35.12
C GLU A 58 18.74 -40.03 -33.76
N GLN A 59 19.68 -39.27 -33.22
CA GLN A 59 19.50 -38.54 -31.95
C GLN A 59 18.64 -37.27 -32.10
N ARG A 60 18.69 -36.61 -33.26
CA ARG A 60 17.97 -35.36 -33.54
C ARG A 60 16.49 -35.42 -33.17
N PRO A 61 15.69 -36.44 -33.57
CA PRO A 61 14.30 -36.56 -33.16
C PRO A 61 14.09 -36.61 -31.64
N LYS A 62 14.99 -37.26 -30.89
CA LYS A 62 14.91 -37.34 -29.43
C LYS A 62 15.14 -35.96 -28.80
N THR A 63 16.18 -35.24 -29.24
CA THR A 63 16.47 -33.88 -28.78
C THR A 63 15.36 -32.90 -29.17
N GLN A 64 14.84 -33.02 -30.39
CA GLN A 64 13.72 -32.20 -30.87
C GLN A 64 12.47 -32.40 -30.02
N ARG A 65 12.11 -33.65 -29.67
CA ARG A 65 11.00 -33.95 -28.76
C ARG A 65 11.21 -33.35 -27.37
N LYS A 66 12.43 -33.45 -26.81
CA LYS A 66 12.78 -32.82 -25.52
C LYS A 66 12.57 -31.30 -25.54
N PHE A 67 12.99 -30.63 -26.63
CA PHE A 67 12.77 -29.19 -26.75
C PHE A 67 11.29 -28.84 -26.89
N GLN A 68 10.53 -29.59 -27.68
CA GLN A 68 9.08 -29.38 -27.80
C GLN A 68 8.36 -29.54 -26.46
N GLN A 69 8.71 -30.56 -25.68
CA GLN A 69 8.17 -30.74 -24.34
C GLN A 69 8.49 -29.55 -23.42
N ARG A 70 9.75 -29.12 -23.36
CA ARG A 70 10.16 -27.97 -22.54
C ARG A 70 9.47 -26.67 -22.97
N ILE A 71 9.26 -26.48 -24.28
CA ILE A 71 8.52 -25.32 -24.79
C ILE A 71 7.09 -25.34 -24.25
N GLN A 72 6.39 -26.47 -24.36
CA GLN A 72 5.01 -26.60 -23.86
C GLN A 72 4.91 -26.38 -22.35
N GLU A 73 5.86 -26.92 -21.57
CA GLU A 73 5.94 -26.71 -20.13
C GLU A 73 6.11 -25.21 -19.80
N ARG A 74 7.02 -24.53 -20.51
CA ARG A 74 7.28 -23.09 -20.30
C ARG A 74 6.14 -22.20 -20.78
N GLU A 75 5.46 -22.56 -21.86
CA GLU A 75 4.25 -21.86 -22.33
C GLU A 75 3.12 -21.96 -21.29
N LYS A 76 2.98 -23.13 -20.64
CA LYS A 76 2.04 -23.31 -19.53
C LYS A 76 2.42 -22.47 -18.31
N GLU A 77 3.67 -22.54 -17.85
CA GLU A 77 4.18 -21.71 -16.73
C GLU A 77 3.95 -20.21 -17.01
N LEU A 78 4.19 -19.76 -18.24
CA LEU A 78 3.95 -18.37 -18.66
C LEU A 78 2.47 -17.99 -18.58
N GLN A 79 1.57 -18.89 -18.99
CA GLN A 79 0.13 -18.66 -18.90
C GLN A 79 -0.33 -18.58 -17.44
N ASP A 80 0.13 -19.49 -16.59
CA ASP A 80 -0.19 -19.52 -15.15
C ASP A 80 0.29 -18.22 -14.47
N LEU A 81 1.49 -17.73 -14.80
CA LEU A 81 2.01 -16.46 -14.30
C LEU A 81 1.19 -15.25 -14.77
N ARG A 82 0.77 -15.21 -16.04
CA ARG A 82 -0.11 -14.14 -16.53
C ARG A 82 -1.43 -14.10 -15.77
N GLN A 83 -2.04 -15.26 -15.54
CA GLN A 83 -3.28 -15.35 -14.76
C GLN A 83 -3.07 -14.92 -13.30
N ALA A 84 -1.93 -15.27 -12.69
CA ALA A 84 -1.59 -14.84 -11.33
C ALA A 84 -1.44 -13.31 -11.25
N VAL A 85 -0.76 -12.69 -12.22
CA VAL A 85 -0.64 -11.23 -12.32
C VAL A 85 -2.02 -10.58 -12.46
N ASP A 86 -2.86 -11.05 -13.39
CA ASP A 86 -4.19 -10.50 -13.60
C ASP A 86 -5.09 -10.66 -12.35
N SER A 87 -4.95 -11.77 -11.64
CA SER A 87 -5.66 -12.01 -10.37
C SER A 87 -5.19 -11.05 -9.28
N LEU A 88 -3.87 -10.85 -9.15
CA LEU A 88 -3.29 -9.93 -8.18
C LEU A 88 -3.71 -8.48 -8.46
N THR A 89 -3.66 -8.05 -9.73
CA THR A 89 -4.09 -6.72 -10.15
C THR A 89 -5.56 -6.48 -9.84
N ARG A 90 -6.45 -7.43 -10.16
CA ARG A 90 -7.88 -7.31 -9.82
C ARG A 90 -8.13 -7.28 -8.32
N SER A 91 -7.43 -8.12 -7.57
CA SER A 91 -7.54 -8.16 -6.10
C SER A 91 -7.09 -6.83 -5.47
N ALA A 92 -5.96 -6.27 -5.93
CA ALA A 92 -5.47 -4.98 -5.46
C ALA A 92 -6.45 -3.85 -5.80
N GLN A 93 -7.00 -3.83 -7.01
CA GLN A 93 -8.00 -2.84 -7.42
C GLN A 93 -9.27 -2.92 -6.56
N ALA A 94 -9.80 -4.12 -6.32
CA ALA A 94 -10.95 -4.32 -5.44
C ALA A 94 -10.67 -3.84 -4.02
N ALA A 95 -9.49 -4.14 -3.46
CA ALA A 95 -9.10 -3.68 -2.14
C ALA A 95 -9.02 -2.14 -2.05
N VAL A 96 -8.58 -1.47 -3.12
CA VAL A 96 -8.58 0.01 -3.20
C VAL A 96 -10.01 0.54 -3.22
N GLU A 97 -10.87 0.03 -4.09
CA GLU A 97 -12.27 0.45 -4.21
C GLU A 97 -13.05 0.26 -2.89
N ASP A 98 -12.92 -0.90 -2.26
CA ASP A 98 -13.53 -1.19 -0.97
C ASP A 98 -13.02 -0.23 0.12
N SER A 99 -11.72 0.04 0.12
CA SER A 99 -11.11 1.00 1.07
C SER A 99 -11.66 2.42 0.87
N GLU A 100 -11.80 2.86 -0.38
CA GLU A 100 -12.37 4.18 -0.72
C GLU A 100 -13.81 4.31 -0.24
N ILE A 101 -14.63 3.27 -0.40
CA ILE A 101 -16.02 3.24 0.11
C ILE A 101 -16.02 3.41 1.63
N ILE A 102 -15.23 2.61 2.35
CA ILE A 102 -15.14 2.65 3.82
C ILE A 102 -14.70 4.04 4.31
N PHE A 103 -13.65 4.61 3.72
CA PHE A 103 -13.18 5.94 4.11
C PHE A 103 -14.21 7.03 3.80
N THR A 104 -14.93 6.91 2.69
CA THR A 104 -16.00 7.87 2.36
C THR A 104 -17.15 7.80 3.37
N GLU A 105 -17.54 6.62 3.82
CA GLU A 105 -18.54 6.45 4.89
C GLU A 105 -18.07 7.05 6.22
N LEU A 106 -16.81 6.84 6.59
CA LEU A 106 -16.20 7.43 7.78
C LEU A 106 -16.21 8.97 7.72
N ILE A 107 -15.82 9.55 6.59
CA ILE A 107 -15.84 11.01 6.39
C ILE A 107 -17.26 11.55 6.58
N ARG A 108 -18.26 10.94 5.92
CA ARG A 108 -19.67 11.33 6.09
C ARG A 108 -20.14 11.22 7.54
N SER A 109 -19.66 10.22 8.26
CA SER A 109 -19.97 10.04 9.68
C SER A 109 -19.40 11.18 10.52
N ILE A 110 -18.15 11.56 10.29
CA ILE A 110 -17.49 12.68 10.96
C ILE A 110 -18.21 13.99 10.65
N GLU A 111 -18.54 14.26 9.38
CA GLU A 111 -19.29 15.47 8.97
C GLU A 111 -20.65 15.58 9.68
N ARG A 112 -21.35 14.45 9.82
CA ARG A 112 -22.62 14.40 10.57
C ARG A 112 -22.39 14.77 12.05
N ARG A 113 -21.39 14.18 12.69
CA ARG A 113 -21.03 14.49 14.09
C ARG A 113 -20.61 15.96 14.27
N CYS A 114 -19.87 16.52 13.31
CA CYS A 114 -19.53 17.95 13.32
C CYS A 114 -20.78 18.83 13.28
N SER A 115 -21.79 18.45 12.48
CA SER A 115 -23.06 19.15 12.42
C SER A 115 -23.83 19.03 13.75
N GLU A 116 -23.88 17.84 14.36
CA GLU A 116 -24.50 17.62 15.66
C GLU A 116 -23.89 18.49 16.77
N VAL A 117 -22.55 18.57 16.84
CA VAL A 117 -21.85 19.42 17.82
C VAL A 117 -22.13 20.90 17.58
N LYS A 118 -22.17 21.33 16.31
CA LYS A 118 -22.48 22.72 15.95
C LYS A 118 -23.88 23.11 16.40
N GLU A 119 -24.89 22.28 16.11
CA GLU A 119 -26.27 22.54 16.52
C GLU A 119 -26.39 22.56 18.05
N LEU A 120 -25.75 21.64 18.77
CA LEU A 120 -25.73 21.66 20.24
C LEU A 120 -25.19 22.97 20.81
N ILE A 121 -24.10 23.51 20.24
CA ILE A 121 -23.53 24.79 20.66
C ILE A 121 -24.54 25.93 20.40
N ARG A 122 -25.20 25.93 19.24
CA ARG A 122 -26.19 26.97 18.87
C ARG A 122 -27.43 26.93 19.74
N ASP A 123 -27.94 25.75 20.04
CA ASP A 123 -29.09 25.57 20.93
C ASP A 123 -28.77 26.06 22.34
N GLN A 124 -27.59 25.72 22.86
CA GLN A 124 -27.15 26.16 24.19
C GLN A 124 -26.88 27.67 24.25
N GLU A 125 -26.26 28.24 23.21
CA GLU A 125 -26.08 29.68 23.04
C GLU A 125 -27.43 30.40 23.07
N LYS A 126 -28.38 29.96 22.23
CA LYS A 126 -29.72 30.55 22.15
C LYS A 126 -30.45 30.48 23.49
N ALA A 127 -30.43 29.32 24.16
CA ALA A 127 -31.07 29.16 25.47
C ALA A 127 -30.47 30.10 26.53
N ALA A 128 -29.13 30.22 26.59
CA ALA A 128 -28.45 31.10 27.53
C ALA A 128 -28.71 32.59 27.25
N VAL A 129 -28.73 32.98 25.97
CA VAL A 129 -29.06 34.36 25.55
C VAL A 129 -30.49 34.70 25.92
N SER A 130 -31.47 33.87 25.54
CA SER A 130 -32.88 34.12 25.87
C SER A 130 -33.14 34.18 27.39
N GLN A 131 -32.45 33.36 28.19
CA GLN A 131 -32.52 33.46 29.65
C GLN A 131 -31.97 34.80 30.16
N THR A 132 -30.85 35.26 29.60
CA THR A 132 -30.18 36.49 30.01
C THR A 132 -30.96 37.73 29.58
N GLU A 133 -31.53 37.73 28.38
CA GLU A 133 -32.44 38.78 27.88
C GLU A 133 -33.66 38.92 28.79
N GLY A 134 -34.30 37.81 29.20
CA GLY A 134 -35.43 37.86 30.13
C GLY A 134 -35.09 38.37 31.54
N LEU A 135 -33.83 38.19 31.99
CA LEU A 135 -33.34 38.80 33.22
C LEU A 135 -33.07 40.29 33.05
N LEU A 136 -32.55 40.70 31.89
CA LEU A 136 -32.28 42.09 31.55
C LEU A 136 -33.58 42.90 31.48
N GLU A 137 -34.61 42.41 30.76
CA GLU A 137 -35.93 43.05 30.70
C GLU A 137 -36.56 43.23 32.08
N ARG A 138 -36.41 42.23 32.96
CA ARG A 138 -36.91 42.32 34.34
C ARG A 138 -36.20 43.42 35.13
N LEU A 139 -34.87 43.50 35.03
CA LEU A 139 -34.09 44.56 35.71
C LEU A 139 -34.44 45.94 35.16
N GLU A 140 -34.63 46.08 33.85
CA GLU A 140 -35.05 47.35 33.25
C GLU A 140 -36.42 47.80 33.77
N GLN A 141 -37.38 46.88 33.91
CA GLN A 141 -38.69 47.16 34.49
C GLN A 141 -38.60 47.56 35.97
N GLU A 142 -37.79 46.86 36.76
CA GLU A 142 -37.57 47.17 38.17
C GLU A 142 -36.94 48.56 38.35
N ILE A 143 -35.90 48.88 37.56
CA ILE A 143 -35.28 50.22 37.54
C ILE A 143 -36.29 51.29 37.14
N ALA A 144 -37.13 51.04 36.15
CA ALA A 144 -38.15 51.99 35.71
C ALA A 144 -39.22 52.24 36.80
N GLU A 145 -39.64 51.18 37.51
CA GLU A 145 -40.60 51.30 38.60
C GLU A 145 -40.00 52.06 39.80
N LEU A 146 -38.75 51.76 40.16
CA LEU A 146 -38.02 52.48 41.21
C LEU A 146 -37.85 53.96 40.86
N ARG A 147 -37.43 54.29 39.63
CA ARG A 147 -37.33 55.69 39.15
C ARG A 147 -38.67 56.42 39.20
N ARG A 148 -39.78 55.74 38.88
CA ARG A 148 -41.12 56.33 38.98
C ARG A 148 -41.48 56.64 40.44
N ARG A 149 -41.28 55.69 41.36
CA ARG A 149 -41.56 55.92 42.80
C ARG A 149 -40.67 57.01 43.40
N ASP A 150 -39.40 57.05 43.01
CA ASP A 150 -38.45 58.10 43.41
C ASP A 150 -38.95 59.49 42.99
N ALA A 151 -39.42 59.63 41.74
CA ALA A 151 -40.03 60.87 41.26
C ALA A 151 -41.35 61.23 41.99
N GLU A 152 -42.19 60.23 42.31
CA GLU A 152 -43.41 60.44 43.10
C GLU A 152 -43.10 60.91 44.54
N LEU A 153 -42.05 60.36 45.17
CA LEU A 153 -41.57 60.80 46.48
C LEU A 153 -41.05 62.24 46.46
N GLU A 154 -40.26 62.60 45.44
CA GLU A 154 -39.78 63.97 45.26
C GLU A 154 -40.96 64.95 45.09
N GLN A 155 -41.96 64.61 44.28
CA GLN A 155 -43.16 65.45 44.13
C GLN A 155 -43.94 65.61 45.43
N LEU A 156 -44.13 64.51 46.20
CA LEU A 156 -44.80 64.56 47.50
C LEU A 156 -44.07 65.47 48.48
N SER A 157 -42.72 65.48 48.47
CA SER A 157 -41.90 66.31 49.36
C SER A 157 -42.16 67.82 49.21
N HIS A 158 -42.66 68.26 48.05
CA HIS A 158 -43.00 69.65 47.76
C HIS A 158 -44.47 70.01 48.06
N THR A 159 -45.27 69.09 48.61
CA THR A 159 -46.70 69.32 48.89
C THR A 159 -46.90 69.97 50.26
N GLU A 160 -47.65 71.08 50.32
CA GLU A 160 -47.93 71.78 51.59
C GLU A 160 -49.06 71.11 52.42
N ASP A 161 -49.91 70.30 51.80
CA ASP A 161 -50.99 69.57 52.48
C ASP A 161 -50.46 68.34 53.23
N HIS A 162 -50.42 68.45 54.55
CA HIS A 162 -49.95 67.41 55.45
C HIS A 162 -50.73 66.09 55.36
N ILE A 163 -52.03 66.12 55.06
CA ILE A 163 -52.83 64.89 54.95
C ILE A 163 -52.48 64.15 53.66
N ASN A 164 -52.39 64.89 52.55
CA ASN A 164 -52.00 64.31 51.25
C ASN A 164 -50.57 63.78 51.27
N PHE A 165 -49.64 64.48 51.95
CA PHE A 165 -48.27 64.00 52.16
C PHE A 165 -48.26 62.65 52.89
N LEU A 166 -48.95 62.57 54.04
CA LEU A 166 -48.98 61.35 54.86
C LEU A 166 -49.63 60.17 54.11
N GLN A 167 -50.72 60.40 53.39
CA GLN A 167 -51.39 59.35 52.59
C GLN A 167 -50.54 58.91 51.39
N GLY A 168 -49.93 59.85 50.68
CA GLY A 168 -49.06 59.57 49.54
C GLY A 168 -47.81 58.79 49.93
N CYS A 169 -47.11 59.22 50.99
CA CYS A 169 -45.94 58.50 51.49
C CYS A 169 -46.26 57.06 51.90
N GLN A 170 -47.41 56.82 52.54
CA GLN A 170 -47.80 55.47 52.95
C GLN A 170 -48.03 54.53 51.76
N SER A 171 -48.51 55.05 50.63
CA SER A 171 -48.71 54.29 49.39
C SER A 171 -47.42 54.05 48.62
N VAL A 172 -46.54 55.06 48.52
CA VAL A 172 -45.31 54.97 47.70
C VAL A 172 -44.19 54.23 48.43
N CYS A 173 -44.10 54.34 49.76
CA CYS A 173 -43.09 53.63 50.56
C CYS A 173 -43.43 52.14 50.80
N ALA A 174 -44.62 51.68 50.38
CA ALA A 174 -44.94 50.27 50.41
C ALA A 174 -44.10 49.53 49.34
N PRO A 175 -43.39 48.44 49.70
CA PRO A 175 -42.62 47.69 48.72
C PRO A 175 -43.56 47.14 47.63
N PRO A 176 -43.13 47.13 46.35
CA PRO A 176 -43.84 46.37 45.33
C PRO A 176 -43.91 44.90 45.76
N GLY A 177 -44.95 44.19 45.32
CA GLY A 177 -45.32 42.85 45.79
C GLY A 177 -44.20 41.78 45.82
N PRO A 178 -44.57 40.56 46.20
CA PRO A 178 -43.88 39.75 47.21
C PRO A 178 -42.34 39.86 47.17
N GLY A 179 -41.82 40.62 48.14
CA GLY A 179 -40.51 40.47 48.82
C GLY A 179 -39.28 40.22 47.96
N ASP A 180 -38.38 41.21 47.92
CA ASP A 180 -36.95 41.06 47.61
C ASP A 180 -36.65 39.94 46.61
N LEU A 181 -36.94 40.22 45.32
CA LEU A 181 -36.54 39.34 44.23
C LEU A 181 -35.05 39.00 44.43
N PRO A 182 -34.69 37.70 44.44
CA PRO A 182 -33.31 37.30 44.73
C PRO A 182 -32.38 37.99 43.75
N SER A 183 -31.27 38.53 44.27
CA SER A 183 -30.30 39.26 43.47
C SER A 183 -29.92 38.44 42.24
N ILE A 184 -30.08 39.03 41.06
CA ILE A 184 -29.78 38.34 39.81
C ILE A 184 -28.28 38.11 39.77
N THR A 185 -27.88 36.88 40.11
CA THR A 185 -26.49 36.45 40.08
C THR A 185 -26.21 35.89 38.70
N VAL A 186 -25.75 36.74 37.79
CA VAL A 186 -25.32 36.29 36.45
C VAL A 186 -23.94 35.67 36.58
N ASN A 187 -23.76 34.43 36.08
CA ASN A 187 -22.43 33.86 35.94
C ASN A 187 -21.67 34.66 34.85
N PRO A 188 -20.60 35.40 35.18
CA PRO A 188 -19.88 36.22 34.20
C PRO A 188 -19.09 35.40 33.17
N TYR A 189 -18.98 34.09 33.34
CA TYR A 189 -18.09 33.20 32.59
C TYR A 189 -18.86 32.15 31.79
N LEU A 190 -19.88 32.56 31.03
CA LEU A 190 -20.51 31.71 30.01
C LEU A 190 -19.51 31.49 28.85
N SER A 191 -18.63 30.51 28.99
CA SER A 191 -17.58 30.19 28.03
C SER A 191 -17.76 28.79 27.45
N PHE A 192 -17.57 28.65 26.14
CA PHE A 192 -17.53 27.37 25.43
C PHE A 192 -16.11 26.80 25.35
N GLU A 193 -15.18 27.27 26.18
CA GLU A 193 -13.80 26.78 26.21
C GLU A 193 -13.69 25.28 26.50
N ALA A 194 -14.53 24.76 27.40
CA ALA A 194 -14.61 23.33 27.68
C ALA A 194 -14.98 22.53 26.43
N VAL A 195 -15.94 23.01 25.63
CA VAL A 195 -16.35 22.35 24.37
C VAL A 195 -15.19 22.33 23.38
N ARG A 196 -14.50 23.46 23.21
CA ARG A 196 -13.32 23.54 22.34
C ARG A 196 -12.22 22.56 22.79
N LYS A 197 -11.97 22.46 24.10
CA LYS A 197 -11.00 21.51 24.66
C LYS A 197 -11.40 20.06 24.36
N SER A 198 -12.65 19.68 24.59
CA SER A 198 -13.13 18.32 24.31
C SER A 198 -13.08 17.97 22.82
N VAL A 199 -13.33 18.92 21.92
CA VAL A 199 -13.19 18.69 20.47
C VAL A 199 -11.72 18.49 20.08
N SER A 200 -10.79 19.22 20.70
CA SER A 200 -9.35 19.00 20.50
C SER A 200 -8.89 17.62 20.99
N GLU A 201 -9.34 17.19 22.17
CA GLU A 201 -9.03 15.86 22.71
C GLU A 201 -9.58 14.74 21.81
N LEU A 202 -10.79 14.91 21.26
CA LEU A 202 -11.37 13.98 20.28
C LEU A 202 -10.51 13.88 19.02
N LYS A 203 -10.00 15.01 18.52
CA LYS A 203 -9.11 15.04 17.36
C LYS A 203 -7.84 14.24 17.62
N GLU A 204 -7.15 14.50 18.73
CA GLU A 204 -5.90 13.81 19.08
C GLU A 204 -6.12 12.29 19.18
N TRP A 205 -7.23 11.87 19.82
CA TRP A 205 -7.60 10.46 19.92
C TRP A 205 -7.85 9.80 18.55
N LEU A 206 -8.54 10.48 17.63
CA LEU A 206 -8.76 9.98 16.27
C LEU A 206 -7.46 9.85 15.49
N GLU A 207 -6.55 10.84 15.61
CA GLU A 207 -5.25 10.81 14.92
C GLU A 207 -4.38 9.64 15.41
N ASP A 208 -4.36 9.36 16.71
CA ASP A 208 -3.60 8.25 17.30
C ASP A 208 -4.12 6.88 16.84
N ILE A 209 -5.44 6.69 16.82
CA ILE A 209 -6.05 5.46 16.31
C ILE A 209 -5.72 5.26 14.84
N CYS A 210 -5.93 6.29 14.01
CA CYS A 210 -5.64 6.24 12.59
C CYS A 210 -4.17 5.85 12.33
N LYS A 211 -3.23 6.45 13.07
CA LYS A 211 -1.81 6.14 12.96
C LYS A 211 -1.51 4.68 13.30
N GLY A 212 -2.11 4.16 14.36
CA GLY A 212 -1.93 2.76 14.77
C GLY A 212 -2.44 1.76 13.74
N GLU A 213 -3.64 2.00 13.19
CA GLU A 213 -4.26 1.10 12.21
C GLU A 213 -3.58 1.19 10.83
N LEU A 214 -3.15 2.37 10.39
CA LEU A 214 -2.41 2.53 9.13
C LEU A 214 -1.10 1.74 9.13
N LEU A 215 -0.40 1.67 10.26
CA LEU A 215 0.81 0.84 10.39
C LEU A 215 0.50 -0.65 10.21
N LYS A 216 -0.62 -1.14 10.75
CA LYS A 216 -1.04 -2.54 10.57
C LYS A 216 -1.41 -2.83 9.12
N ILE A 217 -2.17 -1.93 8.48
CA ILE A 217 -2.54 -2.05 7.07
C ILE A 217 -1.29 -2.12 6.20
N SER A 218 -0.32 -1.22 6.43
CA SER A 218 0.94 -1.20 5.67
C SER A 218 1.74 -2.50 5.78
N GLN A 219 1.67 -3.20 6.92
CA GLN A 219 2.33 -4.50 7.09
C GLN A 219 1.64 -5.61 6.29
N THR A 220 0.31 -5.58 6.17
CA THR A 220 -0.49 -6.57 5.45
C THR A 220 -0.37 -6.46 3.93
N VAL A 221 -0.06 -5.28 3.38
CA VAL A 221 0.04 -5.04 1.93
C VAL A 221 1.30 -5.64 1.28
N LYS A 222 2.24 -6.20 2.06
CA LYS A 222 3.46 -6.81 1.50
C LYS A 222 3.14 -8.08 0.70
N VAL A 223 3.10 -7.96 -0.63
CA VAL A 223 2.96 -9.10 -1.54
C VAL A 223 4.34 -9.70 -1.80
N HIS A 224 4.53 -10.96 -1.42
CA HIS A 224 5.73 -11.72 -1.75
C HIS A 224 5.60 -12.31 -3.15
N VAL A 225 6.49 -11.90 -4.06
CA VAL A 225 6.72 -12.62 -5.31
C VAL A 225 7.53 -13.88 -4.97
N LEU A 226 7.02 -15.04 -5.36
CA LEU A 226 7.64 -16.35 -5.11
C LEU A 226 8.88 -16.53 -5.98
N GLU A 227 10.00 -15.90 -5.60
CA GLU A 227 11.31 -16.45 -5.93
C GLU A 227 11.52 -17.73 -5.10
N PRO A 228 12.32 -18.72 -5.57
CA PRO A 228 12.73 -19.83 -4.73
C PRO A 228 13.42 -19.25 -3.50
N GLN A 229 12.84 -19.42 -2.31
CA GLN A 229 13.41 -18.90 -1.06
C GLN A 229 13.84 -20.02 -0.12
N THR A 230 13.33 -21.23 -0.33
CA THR A 230 13.68 -22.40 0.46
C THR A 230 14.59 -23.33 -0.32
N ARG A 231 15.41 -24.10 0.41
CA ARG A 231 16.31 -25.10 -0.17
C ARG A 231 15.52 -26.10 -1.04
N GLU A 232 14.32 -26.44 -0.61
CA GLU A 232 13.40 -27.34 -1.30
C GLU A 232 12.94 -26.78 -2.66
N ASP A 233 12.72 -25.46 -2.76
CA ASP A 233 12.39 -24.80 -4.03
C ASP A 233 13.58 -24.84 -5.00
N PHE A 234 14.79 -24.60 -4.49
CA PHE A 234 16.02 -24.65 -5.30
C PHE A 234 16.37 -26.06 -5.78
N ILE A 235 16.09 -27.09 -4.97
CA ILE A 235 16.39 -28.50 -5.31
C ILE A 235 15.68 -28.95 -6.59
N GLN A 236 14.52 -28.37 -6.93
CA GLN A 236 13.80 -28.66 -8.18
C GLN A 236 14.61 -28.29 -9.43
N TYR A 237 15.60 -27.40 -9.31
CA TYR A 237 16.49 -26.97 -10.39
C TYR A 237 17.84 -27.70 -10.38
N SER A 238 18.02 -28.68 -9.48
CA SER A 238 19.28 -29.42 -9.38
C SER A 238 19.57 -30.21 -10.66
N CYS A 239 20.83 -30.16 -11.12
CA CYS A 239 21.31 -30.99 -12.20
C CYS A 239 22.65 -31.63 -11.81
N GLN A 240 22.89 -32.84 -12.32
CA GLN A 240 24.13 -33.56 -12.07
C GLN A 240 25.23 -32.96 -12.95
N LEU A 241 26.19 -32.28 -12.31
CA LEU A 241 27.34 -31.73 -13.00
C LEU A 241 28.35 -32.84 -13.32
N THR A 242 28.79 -32.90 -14.57
CA THR A 242 29.89 -33.77 -15.01
C THR A 242 31.05 -32.89 -15.45
N LEU A 243 32.24 -33.18 -14.96
CA LEU A 243 33.46 -32.48 -15.37
C LEU A 243 33.96 -33.12 -16.67
N ASP A 244 34.19 -32.29 -17.69
CA ASP A 244 34.75 -32.72 -18.97
C ASP A 244 36.28 -32.87 -18.84
N PRO A 245 36.82 -34.10 -18.90
CA PRO A 245 38.26 -34.34 -18.76
C PRO A 245 39.10 -33.62 -19.82
N ASN A 246 38.53 -33.28 -20.98
CA ASN A 246 39.24 -32.55 -22.04
C ASN A 246 39.45 -31.07 -21.72
N THR A 247 38.67 -30.53 -20.77
CA THR A 247 38.79 -29.14 -20.30
C THR A 247 39.59 -29.01 -19.00
N ALA A 248 39.92 -30.13 -18.35
CA ALA A 248 40.65 -30.13 -17.09
C ALA A 248 42.11 -29.68 -17.31
N HIS A 249 42.58 -28.76 -16.46
CA HIS A 249 43.98 -28.35 -16.47
C HIS A 249 44.87 -29.56 -16.15
N ARG A 250 46.07 -29.61 -16.75
CA ARG A 250 47.02 -30.76 -16.69
C ARG A 250 47.45 -31.18 -15.27
N SER A 251 47.21 -30.32 -14.30
CA SER A 251 47.53 -30.53 -12.88
C SER A 251 46.32 -31.03 -12.06
N LEU A 252 45.16 -31.22 -12.69
CA LEU A 252 43.94 -31.74 -12.07
C LEU A 252 43.72 -33.18 -12.53
N CYS A 253 43.67 -34.10 -11.57
CA CYS A 253 43.30 -35.49 -11.81
C CYS A 253 41.82 -35.69 -11.45
N GLN A 254 41.02 -36.21 -12.38
CA GLN A 254 39.62 -36.55 -12.11
C GLN A 254 39.56 -37.94 -11.45
N SER A 255 39.09 -38.01 -10.21
CA SER A 255 38.78 -39.28 -9.54
C SER A 255 37.29 -39.61 -9.74
N GLU A 256 36.97 -40.81 -10.20
CA GLU A 256 35.58 -41.30 -10.23
C GLU A 256 35.00 -41.30 -8.82
N GLY A 257 33.89 -40.58 -8.61
CA GLY A 257 33.11 -40.71 -7.37
C GLY A 257 32.57 -39.44 -6.71
N PHE A 258 32.82 -38.24 -7.24
CA PHE A 258 32.17 -37.03 -6.71
C PHE A 258 31.19 -36.46 -7.72
N GLY A 259 29.94 -36.92 -7.63
CA GLY A 259 28.82 -36.09 -8.08
C GLY A 259 28.82 -34.83 -7.22
N LEU A 260 29.39 -33.75 -7.75
CA LEU A 260 29.25 -32.44 -7.13
C LEU A 260 27.80 -32.02 -7.39
N THR A 261 26.93 -32.27 -6.41
CA THR A 261 25.68 -31.54 -6.28
C THR A 261 26.06 -30.09 -6.04
N GLY A 262 26.12 -29.30 -7.11
CA GLY A 262 26.28 -27.85 -7.02
C GLY A 262 25.06 -27.27 -6.32
N HIS A 263 25.24 -26.81 -5.09
CA HIS A 263 24.32 -25.86 -4.48
C HIS A 263 24.73 -24.48 -4.99
N LEU A 264 23.96 -23.96 -5.95
CA LEU A 264 23.93 -22.52 -6.23
C LEU A 264 23.11 -21.83 -5.13
#